data_AF-A0A384HZX3-F1
#
_entry.id   AF-A0A384HZX3-F1
#
_cell.length_a   1.000
_cell.length_b   1.000
_cell.length_c   1.000
_cell.angle_alpha   90.00
_cell.angle_beta   90.00
_cell.angle_gamma   90.00
#
_symmetry.space_group_name_H-M   'P 1'
#
loop_
_entity.id
_entity.type
_entity.pdbx_description
1 polymer ?
#
loop_
_entity_poly.entity_id
_entity_poly.type
_entity_poly.pdbx_seq_one_letter_code
_entity_poly.pdbx_strand_id
1 'polypeptide(L)'
;MPDEKSGSGAPATAMVAVVQVYRRDAPGDWWPEGKDVFQLLWCPNVHWDPPAPHADVSPVVEIRWRSSADVTRVLGSPPLPVRQEEPDYGYTPVRCALTAVPLVDFPYPQALPDGELVKSVEKYAEATGGEGDVITRVAGIKFGGWPTWHLTDPCEVPCHTCGAPCRLLFTVASDDTTGITVGRWGDFRVFTCPDSDGHGYVFDQH
;
A
#
# COMPACT_ATOMS: atom_id res chain seq x y z
N MET A 1 -12.91 -15.30 5.11
CA MET A 1 -13.14 -14.23 6.10
C MET A 1 -14.50 -13.62 5.79
N PRO A 2 -15.34 -13.32 6.79
CA PRO A 2 -16.55 -12.54 6.55
C PRO A 2 -16.15 -11.17 5.98
N ASP A 3 -16.93 -10.69 5.03
CA ASP A 3 -16.79 -9.39 4.38
C ASP A 3 -18.09 -8.59 4.62
N GLU A 4 -18.09 -7.29 4.31
CA GLU A 4 -19.27 -6.42 4.47
C GLU A 4 -20.51 -7.00 3.76
N LYS A 5 -20.31 -7.66 2.62
CA LYS A 5 -21.39 -8.26 1.83
C LYS A 5 -21.79 -9.66 2.32
N SER A 6 -21.06 -10.32 3.24
CA SER A 6 -21.28 -11.74 3.57
C SER A 6 -20.74 -12.18 4.94
N GLY A 7 -21.61 -12.86 5.69
CA GLY A 7 -21.26 -13.47 6.98
C GLY A 7 -20.38 -14.72 6.90
N SER A 8 -20.06 -15.26 8.07
CA SER A 8 -19.28 -16.50 8.21
C SER A 8 -19.93 -17.69 7.49
N GLY A 9 -19.12 -18.52 6.83
CA GLY A 9 -19.57 -19.70 6.08
C GLY A 9 -19.82 -19.48 4.58
N ALA A 10 -19.73 -18.24 4.09
CA ALA A 10 -19.74 -17.97 2.65
C ALA A 10 -18.49 -18.55 1.95
N PRO A 11 -18.59 -19.02 0.68
CA PRO A 11 -17.45 -19.56 -0.07
C PRO A 11 -16.30 -18.54 -0.18
N ALA A 12 -15.04 -18.98 -0.28
CA ALA A 12 -13.93 -18.06 -0.54
C ALA A 12 -14.08 -17.38 -1.92
N THR A 13 -13.64 -16.11 -2.02
CA THR A 13 -13.52 -15.38 -3.30
C THR A 13 -12.05 -15.25 -3.69
N ALA A 14 -11.76 -15.15 -4.98
CA ALA A 14 -10.41 -14.93 -5.46
C ALA A 14 -9.96 -13.49 -5.13
N MET A 15 -8.70 -13.33 -4.73
CA MET A 15 -8.09 -12.00 -4.63
C MET A 15 -7.78 -11.45 -6.02
N VAL A 16 -7.84 -10.13 -6.15
CA VAL A 16 -7.41 -9.43 -7.37
C VAL A 16 -5.99 -8.91 -7.19
N ALA A 17 -5.21 -8.89 -8.29
CA ALA A 17 -3.87 -8.32 -8.29
C ALA A 17 -3.97 -6.80 -8.41
N VAL A 18 -3.50 -6.10 -7.37
CA VAL A 18 -3.49 -4.62 -7.32
C VAL A 18 -2.30 -4.08 -8.09
N VAL A 19 -1.13 -4.66 -7.81
CA VAL A 19 0.11 -4.26 -8.47
C VAL A 19 1.07 -5.43 -8.54
N GLN A 20 1.86 -5.45 -9.61
CA GLN A 20 3.04 -6.29 -9.76
C GLN A 20 4.21 -5.41 -10.21
N VAL A 21 5.31 -5.44 -9.46
CA VAL A 21 6.51 -4.64 -9.76
C VAL A 21 7.72 -5.56 -9.88
N TYR A 22 8.59 -5.28 -10.86
CA TYR A 22 9.89 -5.94 -10.96
C TYR A 22 10.97 -5.13 -10.25
N ARG A 23 11.96 -5.81 -9.69
CA ARG A 23 13.11 -5.18 -9.02
C ARG A 23 13.88 -4.17 -9.87
N ARG A 24 13.96 -4.41 -11.18
CA ARG A 24 14.60 -3.48 -12.11
C ARG A 24 13.85 -2.15 -12.24
N ASP A 25 12.55 -2.14 -11.99
CA ASP A 25 11.70 -0.95 -12.13
C ASP A 25 11.63 -0.17 -10.81
N ALA A 26 11.82 -0.84 -9.66
CA ALA A 26 11.89 -0.21 -8.35
C ALA A 26 13.08 -0.73 -7.52
N PRO A 27 14.32 -0.31 -7.83
CA PRO A 27 15.51 -0.74 -7.11
C PRO A 27 15.54 -0.13 -5.70
N GLY A 28 15.95 -0.92 -4.69
CA GLY A 28 16.05 -0.48 -3.31
C GLY A 28 16.42 -1.61 -2.35
N ASP A 29 16.36 -1.32 -1.04
CA ASP A 29 16.69 -2.25 0.05
C ASP A 29 15.47 -3.04 0.59
N TRP A 30 14.33 -2.92 -0.08
CA TRP A 30 13.07 -3.59 0.27
C TRP A 30 12.92 -5.00 -0.32
N TRP A 31 13.89 -5.48 -1.10
CA TRP A 31 13.81 -6.77 -1.78
C TRP A 31 14.38 -7.90 -0.92
N PRO A 32 13.59 -8.93 -0.60
CA PRO A 32 14.12 -10.14 0.02
C PRO A 32 15.14 -10.84 -0.89
N GLU A 33 16.03 -11.63 -0.29
CA GLU A 33 17.07 -12.35 -1.01
C GLU A 33 16.48 -13.26 -2.12
N GLY A 34 17.07 -13.18 -3.32
CA GLY A 34 16.67 -14.00 -4.46
C GLY A 34 15.29 -13.67 -5.05
N LYS A 35 14.66 -12.57 -4.65
CA LYS A 35 13.36 -12.12 -5.20
C LYS A 35 13.55 -10.92 -6.12
N ASP A 36 12.80 -10.91 -7.21
CA ASP A 36 12.82 -9.87 -8.24
C ASP A 36 11.42 -9.45 -8.71
N VAL A 37 10.36 -10.04 -8.14
CA VAL A 37 8.96 -9.67 -8.37
C VAL A 37 8.24 -9.47 -7.04
N PHE A 38 7.61 -8.31 -6.88
CA PHE A 38 6.67 -7.99 -5.81
C PHE A 38 5.25 -8.03 -6.37
N GLN A 39 4.32 -8.60 -5.61
CA GLN A 39 2.88 -8.52 -5.91
C GLN A 39 2.12 -8.16 -4.64
N LEU A 40 1.19 -7.22 -4.77
CA LEU A 40 0.15 -6.96 -3.77
C LEU A 40 -1.17 -7.45 -4.35
N LEU A 41 -1.79 -8.39 -3.65
CA LEU A 41 -3.11 -8.94 -3.95
C LEU A 41 -4.06 -8.50 -2.85
N TRP A 42 -5.31 -8.19 -3.17
CA TRP A 42 -6.29 -7.89 -2.13
C TRP A 42 -7.65 -8.56 -2.38
N CYS A 43 -8.39 -8.76 -1.30
CA CYS A 43 -9.79 -9.11 -1.38
C CYS A 43 -10.54 -7.93 -2.01
N PRO A 44 -11.33 -8.13 -3.07
CA PRO A 44 -12.08 -7.04 -3.68
C PRO A 44 -13.36 -6.69 -2.88
N ASN A 45 -13.40 -6.98 -1.57
CA ASN A 45 -14.50 -6.69 -0.66
C ASN A 45 -13.96 -6.01 0.60
N VAL A 46 -14.77 -5.17 1.21
CA VAL A 46 -14.42 -4.49 2.47
C VAL A 46 -14.58 -5.45 3.64
N HIS A 47 -13.66 -5.35 4.60
CA HIS A 47 -13.77 -6.05 5.87
C HIS A 47 -13.86 -5.03 7.01
N TRP A 48 -14.96 -5.07 7.78
CA TRP A 48 -15.15 -4.14 8.91
C TRP A 48 -14.19 -4.37 10.07
N ASP A 49 -13.98 -5.65 10.41
CA ASP A 49 -13.12 -6.10 11.52
C ASP A 49 -12.24 -7.25 10.97
N PRO A 50 -11.28 -6.94 10.09
CA PRO A 50 -10.34 -7.93 9.63
C PRO A 50 -9.37 -8.29 10.76
N PRO A 51 -8.84 -9.52 10.77
CA PRO A 51 -7.88 -9.92 11.79
C PRO A 51 -6.62 -9.06 11.67
N ALA A 52 -5.97 -8.82 12.80
CA ALA A 52 -4.62 -8.28 12.80
C ALA A 52 -3.74 -9.10 11.83
N PRO A 53 -2.89 -8.44 11.02
CA PRO A 53 -2.43 -7.05 11.18
C PRO A 53 -3.11 -6.04 10.23
N HIS A 54 -4.34 -6.30 9.80
CA HIS A 54 -5.10 -5.38 8.93
C HIS A 54 -5.88 -4.35 9.73
N ALA A 55 -5.92 -3.10 9.25
CA ALA A 55 -6.77 -2.06 9.79
C ALA A 55 -8.26 -2.34 9.53
N ASP A 56 -9.13 -1.82 10.40
CA ASP A 56 -10.57 -1.87 10.23
C ASP A 56 -11.03 -1.18 8.94
N VAL A 57 -12.15 -1.65 8.39
CA VAL A 57 -12.77 -1.08 7.18
C VAL A 57 -11.78 -1.02 6.00
N SER A 58 -11.08 -2.12 5.76
CA SER A 58 -10.04 -2.23 4.73
C SER A 58 -10.15 -3.56 3.97
N PRO A 59 -9.49 -3.70 2.80
CA PRO A 59 -9.41 -4.98 2.13
C PRO A 59 -8.37 -5.88 2.83
N VAL A 60 -8.62 -7.18 2.87
CA VAL A 60 -7.59 -8.14 3.30
C VAL A 60 -6.55 -8.30 2.19
N VAL A 61 -5.30 -7.98 2.51
CA VAL A 61 -4.17 -7.97 1.59
C VAL A 61 -3.23 -9.14 1.81
N GLU A 62 -2.67 -9.64 0.71
CA GLU A 62 -1.60 -10.62 0.66
C GLU A 62 -0.43 -10.07 -0.19
N ILE A 63 0.78 -10.13 0.38
CA ILE A 63 2.01 -9.78 -0.34
C ILE A 63 2.71 -11.05 -0.79
N ARG A 64 3.14 -11.07 -2.05
CA ARG A 64 3.93 -12.18 -2.61
C ARG A 64 5.23 -11.65 -3.21
N TRP A 65 6.34 -12.12 -2.62
CA TRP A 65 7.67 -11.98 -3.21
C TRP A 65 8.02 -13.23 -4.00
N ARG A 66 8.39 -13.07 -5.27
CA ARG A 66 8.71 -14.17 -6.18
C ARG A 66 10.04 -13.94 -6.86
N SER A 67 10.63 -15.05 -7.30
CA SER A 67 11.61 -15.05 -8.39
C SER A 67 10.84 -15.22 -9.70
N SER A 68 11.07 -14.35 -10.67
CA SER A 68 10.48 -14.43 -12.00
C SER A 68 10.90 -15.72 -12.72
N ALA A 69 12.10 -16.23 -12.43
CA ALA A 69 12.60 -17.49 -12.96
C ALA A 69 11.82 -18.72 -12.47
N ASP A 70 11.15 -18.63 -11.31
CA ASP A 70 10.33 -19.72 -10.77
C ASP A 70 8.95 -19.81 -11.44
N VAL A 71 8.56 -18.80 -12.23
CA VAL A 71 7.27 -18.75 -12.94
C VAL A 71 7.34 -19.61 -14.20
N THR A 72 7.08 -20.90 -14.05
CA THR A 72 7.15 -21.88 -15.15
C THR A 72 5.81 -22.12 -15.86
N ARG A 73 4.69 -21.74 -15.23
CA ARG A 73 3.34 -21.91 -15.79
C ARG A 73 2.46 -20.71 -15.48
N VAL A 74 2.01 -20.03 -16.53
CA VAL A 74 1.02 -18.94 -16.45
C VAL A 74 -0.36 -19.53 -16.73
N LEU A 75 -1.35 -19.16 -15.90
CA LEU A 75 -2.74 -19.54 -16.14
C LEU A 75 -3.29 -18.70 -17.31
N GLY A 76 -3.86 -19.36 -18.32
CA GLY A 76 -4.54 -18.66 -19.42
C GLY A 76 -5.82 -17.94 -18.99
N SER A 77 -6.43 -18.37 -17.88
CA SER A 77 -7.56 -17.71 -17.25
C SER A 77 -7.32 -17.69 -15.74
N PRO A 78 -6.95 -16.53 -15.15
CA PRO A 78 -6.86 -16.42 -13.70
C PRO A 78 -8.25 -16.62 -13.07
N PRO A 79 -8.33 -17.15 -11.84
CA PRO A 79 -9.60 -17.24 -11.13
C PRO A 79 -10.21 -15.85 -10.96
N LEU A 80 -11.47 -15.70 -11.32
CA LEU A 80 -12.20 -14.45 -11.13
C LEU A 80 -12.86 -14.45 -9.73
N PRO A 81 -12.94 -13.29 -9.07
CA PRO A 81 -13.69 -13.17 -7.84
C PRO A 81 -15.16 -13.53 -8.10
N VAL A 82 -15.71 -14.39 -7.25
CA VAL A 82 -17.14 -14.74 -7.27
C VAL A 82 -17.99 -13.71 -6.52
N ARG A 83 -17.35 -12.88 -5.71
CA ARG A 83 -17.92 -11.74 -4.98
C ARG A 83 -16.90 -10.61 -4.90
N GLN A 84 -17.38 -9.39 -5.10
CA GLN A 84 -16.62 -8.15 -5.03
C GLN A 84 -17.54 -6.97 -4.73
N GLU A 85 -16.98 -5.85 -4.32
CA GLU A 85 -17.65 -4.57 -4.29
C GLU A 85 -18.18 -4.17 -5.67
N GLU A 86 -19.11 -3.20 -5.69
CA GLU A 86 -19.53 -2.62 -6.95
C GLU A 86 -18.33 -1.96 -7.66
N PRO A 87 -18.30 -1.92 -9.00
CA PRO A 87 -17.14 -1.41 -9.74
C PRO A 87 -16.71 0.01 -9.37
N ASP A 88 -17.65 0.87 -8.95
CA ASP A 88 -17.43 2.25 -8.53
C ASP A 88 -16.88 2.38 -7.11
N TYR A 89 -16.84 1.31 -6.33
CA TYR A 89 -16.22 1.30 -5.01
C TYR A 89 -14.69 1.42 -5.08
N GLY A 90 -14.07 0.97 -6.18
CA GLY A 90 -12.63 1.14 -6.43
C GLY A 90 -11.71 0.03 -5.89
N TYR A 91 -12.24 -1.14 -5.53
CA TYR A 91 -11.43 -2.30 -5.12
C TYR A 91 -11.10 -3.26 -6.27
N THR A 92 -11.49 -2.91 -7.50
CA THR A 92 -11.20 -3.69 -8.71
C THR A 92 -10.40 -2.84 -9.70
N PRO A 93 -9.06 -2.84 -9.60
CA PRO A 93 -8.21 -2.00 -10.45
C PRO A 93 -8.40 -2.30 -11.94
N VAL A 94 -8.31 -1.25 -12.75
CA VAL A 94 -8.21 -1.33 -14.20
C VAL A 94 -6.81 -1.80 -14.58
N ARG A 95 -6.73 -2.72 -15.55
CA ARG A 95 -5.44 -3.18 -16.08
C ARG A 95 -4.71 -2.02 -16.75
N CYS A 96 -3.55 -1.67 -16.22
CA CYS A 96 -2.68 -0.63 -16.75
C CYS A 96 -1.20 -1.05 -16.64
N ALA A 97 -0.31 -0.25 -17.21
CA ALA A 97 1.14 -0.37 -17.03
C ALA A 97 1.65 0.82 -16.22
N LEU A 98 2.59 0.55 -15.31
CA LEU A 98 3.21 1.58 -14.49
C LEU A 98 4.53 2.03 -15.10
N THR A 99 4.81 3.33 -15.05
CA THR A 99 6.13 3.90 -15.34
C THR A 99 6.77 4.31 -14.03
N ALA A 100 7.90 3.70 -13.69
CA ALA A 100 8.61 4.02 -12.45
C ALA A 100 9.47 5.27 -12.61
N VAL A 101 9.46 6.13 -11.59
CA VAL A 101 10.26 7.35 -11.53
C VAL A 101 10.89 7.45 -10.13
N PRO A 102 12.22 7.65 -10.02
CA PRO A 102 12.84 7.99 -8.75
C PRO A 102 12.39 9.38 -8.29
N LEU A 103 11.99 9.51 -7.02
CA LEU A 103 11.56 10.78 -6.44
C LEU A 103 12.14 10.96 -5.04
N VAL A 104 12.16 12.21 -4.58
CA VAL A 104 12.49 12.55 -3.19
C VAL A 104 11.18 12.76 -2.44
N ASP A 105 11.01 12.02 -1.35
CA ASP A 105 9.84 12.03 -0.49
C ASP A 105 10.24 12.52 0.90
N PHE A 106 9.41 13.36 1.52
CA PHE A 106 9.67 13.98 2.82
C PHE A 106 8.64 13.54 3.86
N PRO A 107 9.04 13.45 5.15
CA PRO A 107 8.07 13.23 6.21
C PRO A 107 7.08 14.38 6.25
N TYR A 108 5.85 14.06 6.63
CA TYR A 108 4.85 15.07 6.95
C TYR A 108 5.40 15.99 8.05
N PRO A 109 5.24 17.33 7.97
CA PRO A 109 6.00 18.24 8.81
C PRO A 109 5.88 17.98 10.32
N GLN A 110 4.70 17.57 10.80
CA GLN A 110 4.42 17.27 12.19
C GLN A 110 5.17 16.03 12.73
N ALA A 111 5.72 15.19 11.84
CA ALA A 111 6.58 14.07 12.21
C ALA A 111 8.06 14.48 12.37
N LEU A 112 8.43 15.72 12.03
CA LEU A 112 9.81 16.20 12.15
C LEU A 112 10.14 16.56 13.61
N PRO A 113 11.37 16.26 14.06
CA PRO A 113 11.77 16.47 15.45
C PRO A 113 12.07 17.94 15.81
N ASP A 114 12.24 18.82 14.82
CA ASP A 114 12.68 20.21 14.99
C ASP A 114 11.79 21.16 14.17
N GLY A 115 11.33 22.24 14.81
CA GLY A 115 10.52 23.28 14.20
C GLY A 115 11.20 24.03 13.05
N GLU A 116 12.53 24.10 13.00
CA GLU A 116 13.23 24.68 11.84
C GLU A 116 13.19 23.75 10.61
N LEU A 117 13.18 22.43 10.83
CA LEU A 117 12.97 21.46 9.76
C LEU A 117 11.52 21.52 9.25
N VAL A 118 10.54 21.64 10.15
CA VAL A 118 9.12 21.86 9.80
C VAL A 118 9.00 23.01 8.80
N LYS A 119 9.49 24.20 9.18
CA LYS A 119 9.44 25.41 8.34
C LYS A 119 10.15 25.21 7.00
N SER A 120 11.26 24.47 7.00
CA SER A 120 12.05 24.23 5.79
C SER A 120 11.31 23.33 4.80
N VAL A 121 10.67 22.27 5.29
CA VAL A 121 9.87 21.34 4.47
C VAL A 121 8.61 22.03 3.96
N GLU A 122 7.89 22.77 4.80
CA GLU A 122 6.71 23.55 4.39
C GLU A 122 7.06 24.55 3.28
N LYS A 123 8.13 25.32 3.46
CA LYS A 123 8.60 26.26 2.44
C LYS A 123 9.00 25.57 1.14
N TYR A 124 9.60 24.38 1.22
CA TYR A 124 9.97 23.61 0.03
C TYR A 124 8.72 23.08 -0.68
N ALA A 125 7.73 22.58 0.05
CA ALA A 125 6.45 22.11 -0.49
C ALA A 125 5.74 23.24 -1.25
N GLU A 126 5.63 24.43 -0.64
CA GLU A 126 5.07 25.63 -1.27
C GLU A 126 5.81 26.01 -2.57
N ALA A 127 7.14 25.94 -2.55
CA ALA A 127 7.97 26.31 -3.69
C ALA A 127 7.91 25.32 -4.86
N THR A 128 7.59 24.05 -4.62
CA THR A 128 7.51 23.01 -5.66
C THR A 128 6.27 23.11 -6.58
N GLY A 129 5.35 24.06 -6.30
CA GLY A 129 4.54 24.71 -7.33
C GLY A 129 3.47 23.85 -8.02
N GLY A 130 2.64 23.13 -7.26
CA GLY A 130 1.45 22.42 -7.76
C GLY A 130 0.17 22.73 -6.96
N GLU A 131 -0.98 22.23 -7.44
CA GLU A 131 -2.23 22.16 -6.67
C GLU A 131 -2.11 21.10 -5.55
N GLY A 132 -1.33 21.39 -4.51
CA GLY A 132 -1.21 20.53 -3.33
C GLY A 132 0.23 20.21 -2.91
N ASP A 133 0.34 19.49 -1.80
CA ASP A 133 1.61 19.05 -1.22
C ASP A 133 2.16 17.83 -1.99
N VAL A 134 3.05 18.08 -2.94
CA VAL A 134 3.57 17.04 -3.85
C VAL A 134 4.82 16.32 -3.32
N ILE A 135 5.33 16.70 -2.15
CA ILE A 135 6.59 16.17 -1.61
C ILE A 135 6.46 15.52 -0.23
N THR A 136 5.45 15.88 0.56
CA THR A 136 5.13 15.22 1.84
C THR A 136 3.84 14.40 1.75
N ARG A 137 3.07 14.59 0.67
CA ARG A 137 1.90 13.77 0.31
C ARG A 137 2.03 13.24 -1.11
N VAL A 138 3.14 12.54 -1.38
CA VAL A 138 3.36 11.89 -2.68
C VAL A 138 2.25 10.88 -2.95
N ALA A 139 1.35 11.22 -3.87
CA ALA A 139 0.26 10.36 -4.30
C ALA A 139 0.76 9.22 -5.21
N GLY A 140 -0.10 8.22 -5.38
CA GLY A 140 0.10 7.11 -6.31
C GLY A 140 0.66 5.85 -5.66
N ILE A 141 1.38 5.07 -6.45
CA ILE A 141 1.94 3.77 -6.05
C ILE A 141 3.45 3.94 -5.85
N LYS A 142 3.96 3.70 -4.63
CA LYS A 142 5.37 3.89 -4.31
C LYS A 142 5.94 2.84 -3.38
N PHE A 143 7.23 2.56 -3.56
CA PHE A 143 8.05 1.84 -2.60
C PHE A 143 8.75 2.83 -1.66
N GLY A 144 8.72 2.53 -0.37
CA GLY A 144 9.39 3.32 0.65
C GLY A 144 8.92 4.77 0.75
N GLY A 145 9.85 5.64 1.13
CA GLY A 145 9.57 7.03 1.45
C GLY A 145 8.82 7.17 2.77
N TRP A 146 7.91 8.13 2.85
CA TRP A 146 7.20 8.49 4.07
C TRP A 146 5.69 8.25 3.96
N PRO A 147 5.01 7.85 5.04
CA PRO A 147 3.56 7.75 5.05
C PRO A 147 2.94 9.14 4.93
N THR A 148 1.89 9.23 4.12
CA THR A 148 1.05 10.40 3.92
C THR A 148 0.06 10.56 5.06
N TRP A 149 -0.33 11.79 5.40
CA TRP A 149 -1.30 12.07 6.46
C TRP A 149 -2.35 13.07 5.98
N HIS A 150 -3.61 12.63 5.92
CA HIS A 150 -4.73 13.38 5.35
C HIS A 150 -5.62 13.98 6.43
N LEU A 151 -5.98 13.17 7.43
CA LEU A 151 -7.04 13.50 8.40
C LEU A 151 -6.55 13.57 9.84
N THR A 152 -5.44 12.91 10.17
CA THR A 152 -4.91 12.84 11.54
C THR A 152 -3.45 13.28 11.57
N ASP A 153 -2.99 13.63 12.77
CA ASP A 153 -1.56 13.83 12.99
C ASP A 153 -0.79 12.52 12.77
N PRO A 154 0.50 12.61 12.39
CA PRO A 154 1.35 11.44 12.26
C PRO A 154 1.42 10.63 13.54
N CYS A 155 1.26 9.33 13.41
CA CYS A 155 1.47 8.38 14.49
C CYS A 155 2.43 7.27 14.08
N GLU A 156 3.16 6.73 15.05
CA GLU A 156 4.01 5.57 14.83
C GLU A 156 3.15 4.33 14.61
N VAL A 157 3.55 3.50 13.64
CA VAL A 157 2.93 2.20 13.37
C VAL A 157 3.82 1.12 14.00
N PRO A 158 3.47 0.56 15.17
CA PRO A 158 4.33 -0.40 15.86
C PRO A 158 4.26 -1.79 15.22
N CYS A 159 5.38 -2.51 15.24
CA CYS A 159 5.42 -3.91 14.86
C CYS A 159 4.61 -4.77 15.86
N HIS A 160 3.71 -5.61 15.38
CA HIS A 160 2.92 -6.51 16.24
C HIS A 160 3.75 -7.61 16.94
N THR A 161 5.00 -7.85 16.53
CA THR A 161 5.89 -8.84 17.15
C THR A 161 6.82 -8.24 18.19
N CYS A 162 7.57 -7.19 17.85
CA CYS A 162 8.59 -6.60 18.74
C CYS A 162 8.25 -5.20 19.27
N GLY A 163 7.21 -4.55 18.75
CA GLY A 163 6.83 -3.19 19.14
C GLY A 163 7.68 -2.07 18.56
N ALA A 164 8.77 -2.37 17.83
CA ALA A 164 9.59 -1.37 17.17
C ALA A 164 8.76 -0.59 16.12
N PRO A 165 9.04 0.71 15.90
CA PRO A 165 8.36 1.50 14.88
C PRO A 165 8.67 0.93 13.49
N CYS A 166 7.64 0.54 12.76
CA CYS A 166 7.79 0.02 11.42
C CYS A 166 8.14 1.14 10.43
N ARG A 167 8.83 0.78 9.35
CA ARG A 167 9.05 1.67 8.20
C ARG A 167 7.99 1.43 7.13
N LEU A 168 7.65 2.47 6.37
CA LEU A 168 6.79 2.32 5.20
C LEU A 168 7.52 1.47 4.16
N LEU A 169 6.88 0.39 3.72
CA LEU A 169 7.35 -0.46 2.64
C LEU A 169 6.71 -0.07 1.31
N PHE A 170 5.39 0.12 1.31
CA PHE A 170 4.63 0.30 0.08
C PHE A 170 3.36 1.12 0.30
N THR A 171 2.96 1.89 -0.72
CA THR A 171 1.69 2.63 -0.74
C THR A 171 0.94 2.36 -2.04
N VAL A 172 -0.38 2.28 -1.94
CA VAL A 172 -1.32 2.35 -3.05
C VAL A 172 -2.33 3.45 -2.75
N ALA A 173 -2.22 4.58 -3.44
CA ALA A 173 -3.18 5.68 -3.34
C ALA A 173 -4.42 5.45 -4.20
N SER A 174 -5.48 6.17 -3.86
CA SER A 174 -6.62 6.36 -4.76
C SER A 174 -6.19 7.09 -6.05
N ASP A 175 -6.63 6.61 -7.21
CA ASP A 175 -6.31 7.18 -8.51
C ASP A 175 -7.30 6.72 -9.59
N ASP A 176 -7.90 7.69 -10.30
CA ASP A 176 -8.88 7.45 -11.35
C ASP A 176 -8.32 6.62 -12.52
N THR A 177 -7.03 6.76 -12.83
CA THR A 177 -6.40 6.06 -13.97
C THR A 177 -6.29 4.56 -13.70
N THR A 178 -5.94 4.21 -12.47
CA THR A 178 -5.91 2.82 -11.99
C THR A 178 -7.30 2.30 -11.62
N GLY A 179 -8.30 3.18 -11.45
CA GLY A 179 -9.62 2.84 -10.95
C GLY A 179 -9.61 2.35 -9.50
N ILE A 180 -8.55 2.69 -8.75
CA ILE A 180 -8.41 2.36 -7.34
C ILE A 180 -8.99 3.50 -6.52
N THR A 181 -9.87 3.16 -5.58
CA THR A 181 -10.36 4.10 -4.57
C THR A 181 -10.22 3.46 -3.20
N VAL A 182 -9.50 4.13 -2.31
CA VAL A 182 -9.24 3.69 -0.95
C VAL A 182 -10.01 4.58 0.00
N GLY A 183 -11.04 4.05 0.65
CA GLY A 183 -11.87 4.80 1.59
C GLY A 183 -12.42 6.10 0.98
N ARG A 184 -12.13 7.24 1.61
CA ARG A 184 -12.54 8.57 1.13
C ARG A 184 -11.42 9.27 0.37
N TRP A 185 -10.90 8.60 -0.67
CA TRP A 185 -9.80 9.08 -1.49
C TRP A 185 -8.44 9.13 -0.78
N GLY A 186 -8.20 8.15 0.07
CA GLY A 186 -6.99 8.00 0.87
C GLY A 186 -5.96 7.06 0.24
N ASP A 187 -5.12 6.52 1.12
CA ASP A 187 -3.98 5.66 0.80
C ASP A 187 -4.06 4.34 1.58
N PHE A 188 -3.77 3.23 0.89
CA PHE A 188 -3.50 1.95 1.53
C PHE A 188 -1.99 1.80 1.71
N ARG A 189 -1.56 1.53 2.94
CA ARG A 189 -0.16 1.60 3.37
C ARG A 189 0.27 0.27 3.96
N VAL A 190 1.45 -0.19 3.55
CA VAL A 190 2.08 -1.41 4.05
C VAL A 190 3.35 -1.02 4.78
N PHE A 191 3.47 -1.46 6.02
CA PHE A 191 4.64 -1.25 6.86
C PHE A 191 5.37 -2.56 7.14
N THR A 192 6.68 -2.47 7.33
CA THR A 192 7.52 -3.62 7.69
C THR A 192 8.45 -3.30 8.86
N CYS A 193 8.76 -4.32 9.66
CA CYS A 193 9.65 -4.18 10.80
C CYS A 193 11.11 -4.03 10.33
N PRO A 194 11.85 -3.00 10.79
CA PRO A 194 13.26 -2.86 10.43
C PRO A 194 14.17 -3.92 11.08
N ASP A 195 13.73 -4.53 12.19
CA ASP A 195 14.54 -5.47 12.96
C ASP A 195 14.54 -6.89 12.38
N SER A 196 13.51 -7.26 11.60
CA SER A 196 13.37 -8.61 11.03
C SER A 196 12.27 -8.68 9.97
N ASP A 197 12.63 -9.20 8.79
CA ASP A 197 11.68 -9.55 7.73
C ASP A 197 10.69 -10.66 8.14
N GLY A 198 11.00 -11.40 9.21
CA GLY A 198 10.16 -12.47 9.75
C GLY A 198 8.98 -12.00 10.61
N HIS A 199 8.92 -10.73 10.98
CA HIS A 199 7.84 -10.18 11.82
C HIS A 199 6.57 -9.83 11.04
N GLY A 200 6.58 -10.02 9.72
CA GLY A 200 5.43 -9.77 8.85
C GLY A 200 5.23 -8.29 8.55
N TYR A 201 3.98 -7.94 8.20
CA TYR A 201 3.59 -6.59 7.79
C TYR A 201 2.53 -6.02 8.74
N VAL A 202 2.42 -4.70 8.74
CA VAL A 202 1.26 -3.99 9.28
C VAL A 202 0.56 -3.29 8.12
N PHE A 203 -0.76 -3.47 8.01
CA PHE A 203 -1.55 -2.88 6.94
C PHE A 203 -2.47 -1.82 7.50
N ASP A 204 -2.48 -0.68 6.84
CA ASP A 204 -3.19 0.48 7.30
C ASP A 204 -3.86 1.21 6.13
N GLN A 205 -4.95 1.92 6.43
CA GLN A 205 -5.73 2.70 5.48
C GLN A 205 -5.94 4.10 6.04
N HIS A 206 -5.60 5.14 5.29
CA HIS A 206 -5.67 6.52 5.78
C HIS A 206 -6.23 7.51 4.77
#